data_AF-A0A3B3HTJ4-F1
#
_entry.id   AF-A0A3B3HTJ4-F1
#
_cell.length_a   1.000
_cell.length_b   1.000
_cell.length_c   1.000
_cell.angle_alpha   90.00
_cell.angle_beta   90.00
_cell.angle_gamma   90.00
#
_symmetry.space_group_name_H-M   'P 1'
#
loop_
_entity.id
_entity.type
_entity.pdbx_description
1 polymer ?
#
loop_
_entity_poly.entity_id
_entity_poly.type
_entity_poly.pdbx_seq_one_letter_code
_entity_poly.pdbx_strand_id
1 'polypeptide(L)'
;MQDAHVLLPDLMGFLPSQSRLSYFAVFDGHGGARASRFAAEHLHHNLAKKFPPTGDAEHLDKLIRKCLLDTFRQTDEDFLKKASSQKPSWKDGSTATCVLVVDDVLYVANLGWRNHVRTAADCCSNNPRLGEDD
;
A
#
# COMPACT_ATOMS: atom_id res chain seq x y z
N MET A 1 0.47 -3.04 22.62
CA MET A 1 1.02 -3.30 21.27
C MET A 1 0.93 -2.01 20.46
N GLN A 2 1.99 -1.63 19.76
CA GLN A 2 2.05 -0.40 18.94
C GLN A 2 1.86 -0.69 17.44
N ASP A 3 1.97 -1.94 17.03
CA ASP A 3 1.86 -2.40 15.66
C ASP A 3 0.40 -2.41 15.17
N ALA A 4 0.25 -2.35 13.85
CA ALA A 4 -1.03 -2.52 13.16
C ALA A 4 -0.83 -3.28 11.84
N HIS A 5 -1.92 -3.80 11.28
CA HIS A 5 -1.89 -4.47 9.98
C HIS A 5 -3.23 -4.30 9.27
N VAL A 6 -3.24 -4.53 7.95
CA VAL A 6 -4.41 -4.50 7.09
C VAL A 6 -4.38 -5.72 6.19
N LEU A 7 -5.52 -6.42 6.09
CA LEU A 7 -5.73 -7.56 5.20
C LEU A 7 -6.98 -7.30 4.37
N LEU A 8 -6.81 -6.98 3.10
CA LEU A 8 -7.89 -6.72 2.16
C LEU A 8 -7.70 -7.63 0.94
N PRO A 9 -8.19 -8.88 1.01
CA PRO A 9 -8.12 -9.81 -0.13
C PRO A 9 -8.87 -9.30 -1.36
N ASP A 10 -9.86 -8.45 -1.16
CA ASP A 10 -10.60 -7.76 -2.21
C ASP A 10 -10.66 -6.25 -1.88
N LEU A 11 -9.71 -5.48 -2.42
CA LEU A 11 -9.61 -4.05 -2.15
C LEU A 11 -10.70 -3.24 -2.89
N MET A 12 -11.25 -3.76 -3.99
CA MET A 12 -12.14 -3.02 -4.90
C MET A 12 -13.34 -3.87 -5.35
N GLY A 13 -13.97 -4.60 -4.43
CA GLY A 13 -15.10 -5.52 -4.68
C GLY A 13 -16.39 -4.90 -5.26
N PHE A 14 -16.35 -3.64 -5.72
CA PHE A 14 -17.50 -2.89 -6.23
C PHE A 14 -17.28 -2.24 -7.60
N LEU A 15 -16.12 -2.42 -8.25
CA LEU A 15 -15.92 -1.92 -9.62
C LEU A 15 -16.00 -3.07 -10.64
N PRO A 16 -16.70 -2.89 -11.78
CA PRO A 16 -16.62 -3.80 -12.91
C PRO A 16 -15.29 -3.64 -13.65
N SER A 17 -14.17 -3.61 -12.93
CA SER A 17 -12.83 -3.59 -13.48
C SER A 17 -12.30 -5.01 -13.55
N GLN A 18 -11.81 -5.40 -14.73
CA GLN A 18 -11.35 -6.76 -15.06
C GLN A 18 -10.14 -7.26 -14.23
N SER A 19 -9.56 -6.42 -13.36
CA SER A 19 -8.37 -6.74 -12.59
C SER A 19 -8.67 -7.14 -11.14
N ARG A 20 -8.06 -8.24 -10.68
CA ARG A 20 -8.11 -8.68 -9.28
C ARG A 20 -7.18 -7.82 -8.45
N LEU A 21 -7.70 -7.15 -7.40
CA LEU A 21 -6.92 -6.27 -6.55
C LEU A 21 -6.96 -6.72 -5.08
N SER A 22 -5.78 -7.06 -4.53
CA SER A 22 -5.64 -7.39 -3.10
C SER A 22 -4.57 -6.51 -2.45
N TYR A 23 -4.78 -6.12 -1.20
CA TYR A 23 -3.88 -5.26 -0.45
C TYR A 23 -3.61 -5.80 0.96
N PHE A 24 -2.34 -5.81 1.32
CA PHE A 24 -1.87 -6.25 2.63
C PHE A 24 -0.84 -5.27 3.15
N ALA A 25 -0.85 -4.96 4.44
CA ALA A 25 0.16 -4.10 5.02
C ALA A 25 0.43 -4.42 6.48
N VAL A 26 1.67 -4.17 6.90
CA VAL A 26 2.13 -4.25 8.28
C VAL A 26 2.80 -2.93 8.64
N PHE A 27 2.50 -2.45 9.85
CA PHE A 27 2.96 -1.18 10.38
C PHE A 27 3.57 -1.42 11.76
N ASP A 28 4.88 -1.21 11.90
CA ASP A 28 5.58 -1.29 13.19
C ASP A 28 5.71 0.13 13.76
N GLY A 29 4.96 0.39 14.84
CA GLY A 29 4.84 1.70 15.46
C GLY A 29 5.87 1.92 16.57
N HIS A 30 6.39 3.14 16.69
CA HIS A 30 7.32 3.54 17.75
C HIS A 30 6.95 4.91 18.33
N GLY A 31 7.25 5.14 19.62
CA GLY A 31 6.85 6.37 20.32
C GLY A 31 5.34 6.48 20.59
N GLY A 32 4.59 5.41 20.32
CA GLY A 32 3.14 5.30 20.48
C GLY A 32 2.48 4.62 19.28
N ALA A 33 1.21 4.23 19.44
CA ALA A 33 0.46 3.45 18.44
C ALA A 33 -0.31 4.32 17.43
N ARG A 34 -0.22 5.66 17.49
CA ARG A 34 -1.10 6.53 16.70
C ARG A 34 -0.72 6.55 15.23
N ALA A 35 0.58 6.56 14.93
CA ALA A 35 1.09 6.58 13.55
C ALA A 35 0.74 5.29 12.79
N SER A 36 1.01 4.13 13.39
CA SER A 36 0.70 2.82 12.81
C SER A 36 -0.80 2.61 12.60
N ARG A 37 -1.63 2.99 13.58
CA ARG A 37 -3.10 2.94 13.44
C ARG A 37 -3.61 3.90 12.38
N PHE A 38 -3.07 5.12 12.33
CA PHE A 38 -3.45 6.09 11.29
C PHE A 38 -3.11 5.56 9.90
N ALA A 39 -1.91 5.00 9.72
CA ALA A 39 -1.52 4.38 8.45
C ALA A 39 -2.44 3.19 8.10
N ALA A 40 -2.73 2.30 9.05
CA ALA A 40 -3.65 1.18 8.84
C ALA A 40 -5.05 1.64 8.44
N GLU A 41 -5.56 2.74 9.02
CA GLU A 41 -6.88 3.28 8.70
C GLU A 41 -6.93 4.03 7.35
N HIS A 42 -5.86 4.70 6.92
CA HIS A 42 -5.93 5.68 5.82
C HIS A 42 -5.16 5.29 4.56
N LEU A 43 -4.08 4.51 4.67
CA LEU A 43 -3.16 4.28 3.55
C LEU A 43 -3.85 3.60 2.36
N HIS A 44 -4.63 2.55 2.62
CA HIS A 44 -5.36 1.80 1.58
C HIS A 44 -6.53 2.60 0.96
N HIS A 45 -7.20 3.45 1.74
CA HIS A 45 -8.22 4.36 1.21
C HIS A 45 -7.61 5.41 0.27
N ASN A 46 -6.45 5.96 0.64
CA ASN A 46 -5.72 6.90 -0.21
C ASN A 46 -5.21 6.23 -1.49
N LEU A 47 -4.78 4.96 -1.41
CA LEU A 47 -4.40 4.15 -2.57
C LEU A 47 -5.58 3.98 -3.53
N ALA A 48 -6.73 3.52 -3.04
CA ALA A 48 -7.92 3.27 -3.85
C ALA A 48 -8.39 4.52 -4.60
N LYS A 49 -8.34 5.71 -3.96
CA LYS A 49 -8.71 6.99 -4.59
C LYS A 49 -7.76 7.43 -5.70
N LYS A 50 -6.48 7.03 -5.65
CA LYS A 50 -5.44 7.42 -6.61
C LYS A 50 -5.16 6.32 -7.63
N PHE A 51 -5.79 5.16 -7.51
CA PHE A 51 -5.47 4.00 -8.32
C PHE A 51 -5.75 4.30 -9.81
N PRO A 52 -4.80 3.99 -10.73
CA PRO A 52 -4.96 4.35 -12.12
C PRO A 52 -6.12 3.57 -12.77
N PRO A 53 -6.85 4.18 -13.72
CA PRO A 53 -7.85 3.46 -14.51
C PRO A 53 -7.17 2.41 -15.40
N THR A 54 -7.85 1.28 -15.60
CA THR A 54 -7.38 0.06 -16.29
C THR A 54 -7.11 0.19 -17.81
N GLY A 55 -7.05 1.41 -18.36
CA GLY A 55 -6.99 1.64 -19.80
C GLY A 55 -5.59 1.78 -20.43
N ASP A 56 -4.54 1.98 -19.62
CA ASP A 56 -3.16 2.21 -20.12
C ASP A 56 -2.22 1.10 -19.63
N ALA A 57 -2.31 -0.06 -20.29
CA ALA A 57 -1.54 -1.25 -19.93
C ALA A 57 -0.02 -1.05 -20.11
N GLU A 58 0.39 -0.22 -21.08
CA GLU A 58 1.80 -0.02 -21.44
C GLU A 58 2.58 0.74 -20.34
N HIS A 59 1.90 1.57 -19.55
CA HIS A 59 2.50 2.36 -18.46
C HIS A 59 2.02 1.96 -17.06
N LEU A 60 1.26 0.87 -16.93
CA LEU A 60 0.57 0.50 -15.71
C LEU A 60 1.53 0.33 -14.52
N ASP A 61 2.68 -0.33 -14.69
CA ASP A 61 3.69 -0.48 -13.63
C ASP A 61 4.20 0.87 -13.10
N LYS A 62 4.55 1.79 -14.00
CA LYS A 62 5.03 3.12 -13.63
C LYS A 62 3.94 3.93 -12.92
N LEU A 63 2.69 3.81 -13.37
CA LEU A 63 1.54 4.47 -12.76
C LEU A 63 1.26 3.91 -11.36
N ILE A 64 1.30 2.59 -11.16
CA ILE A 64 1.11 1.95 -9.85
C ILE A 64 2.22 2.34 -8.88
N ARG A 65 3.49 2.30 -9.31
CA ARG A 65 4.63 2.73 -8.47
C ARG A 65 4.51 4.18 -8.03
N LYS A 66 4.12 5.06 -8.95
CA LYS A 66 3.86 6.48 -8.65
C LYS A 66 2.68 6.63 -7.69
N CYS A 67 1.58 5.89 -7.92
CA CYS A 67 0.41 5.87 -7.06
C CYS A 67 0.75 5.47 -5.62
N LEU A 68 1.54 4.40 -5.44
CA LEU A 68 2.06 3.97 -4.13
C LEU A 68 2.88 5.09 -3.49
N LEU A 69 3.86 5.66 -4.19
CA LEU A 69 4.69 6.74 -3.66
C LEU A 69 3.87 7.94 -3.19
N ASP A 70 2.93 8.40 -4.03
CA ASP A 70 2.07 9.56 -3.72
C ASP A 70 1.07 9.26 -2.59
N THR A 71 0.67 7.99 -2.44
CA THR A 71 -0.20 7.54 -1.35
C THR A 71 0.51 7.56 0.00
N PHE A 72 1.75 7.08 0.06
CA PHE A 72 2.56 7.15 1.28
C PHE A 72 2.84 8.59 1.68
N ARG A 73 3.21 9.46 0.72
CA ARG A 73 3.44 10.89 0.96
C ARG A 73 2.20 11.58 1.53
N GLN A 74 1.05 11.40 0.89
CA GLN A 74 -0.21 11.98 1.35
C GLN A 74 -0.54 11.54 2.78
N THR A 75 -0.40 10.24 3.06
CA THR A 75 -0.74 9.67 4.37
C THR A 75 0.21 10.20 5.47
N ASP A 76 1.50 10.34 5.16
CA ASP A 76 2.49 10.93 6.07
C ASP A 76 2.17 12.42 6.35
N GLU A 77 1.92 13.21 5.31
CA GLU A 77 1.54 14.62 5.45
C GLU A 77 0.28 14.81 6.30
N ASP A 78 -0.74 13.98 6.09
CA ASP A 78 -1.99 14.04 6.85
C ASP A 78 -1.79 13.65 8.31
N PHE A 79 -0.95 12.64 8.58
CA PHE A 79 -0.58 12.29 9.94
C PHE A 79 0.21 13.41 10.62
N LEU A 80 1.19 14.01 9.94
CA LEU A 80 2.00 15.13 10.48
C LEU A 80 1.13 16.36 10.81
N LYS A 81 0.16 16.69 9.94
CA LYS A 81 -0.83 17.74 10.23
C LYS A 81 -1.66 17.41 11.47
N LYS A 82 -2.15 16.17 11.58
CA LYS A 82 -2.90 15.71 12.76
C LYS A 82 -2.04 15.76 14.02
N ALA A 83 -0.82 15.21 13.98
CA ALA A 83 0.11 15.13 15.11
C ALA A 83 0.54 16.51 15.64
N SER A 84 0.82 17.45 14.74
CA SER A 84 1.24 18.82 15.09
C SER A 84 0.10 19.67 15.66
N SER A 85 -1.16 19.36 15.35
CA SER A 85 -2.34 20.04 15.90
C SER A 85 -2.60 19.74 17.39
N GLN A 86 -1.96 18.71 17.95
CA GLN A 86 -2.21 18.21 19.30
C GLN A 86 -1.33 18.91 20.34
N LYS A 87 -1.79 18.95 21.61
CA LYS A 87 -1.06 19.56 22.72
C LYS A 87 -0.93 18.56 23.90
N PRO A 88 0.27 18.07 24.22
CA PRO A 88 1.53 18.23 23.47
C PRO A 88 1.47 17.56 22.09
N SER A 89 2.29 18.03 21.15
CA SER A 89 2.39 17.45 19.81
C SER A 89 2.78 15.98 19.90
N TRP A 90 2.17 15.13 19.09
CA TRP A 90 2.53 13.72 19.05
C TRP A 90 3.92 13.51 18.45
N LYS A 91 4.63 12.50 18.94
CA LYS A 91 5.99 12.10 18.49
C LYS A 91 6.03 10.65 18.02
N ASP A 92 4.86 10.06 17.80
CA ASP A 92 4.71 8.71 17.24
C ASP A 92 5.27 8.68 15.82
N GLY A 93 5.88 7.55 15.47
CA GLY A 93 6.21 7.19 14.11
C GLY A 93 5.85 5.74 13.84
N SER A 94 5.94 5.35 12.58
CA SER A 94 5.71 3.98 12.16
C SER A 94 6.54 3.66 10.94
N THR A 95 7.05 2.44 10.86
CA THR A 95 7.41 1.85 9.56
C THR A 95 6.15 1.37 8.86
N ALA A 96 6.23 1.14 7.56
CA ALA A 96 5.14 0.62 6.76
C ALA A 96 5.69 -0.25 5.64
N THR A 97 5.29 -1.51 5.60
CA THR A 97 5.48 -2.38 4.43
C THR A 97 4.12 -2.78 3.92
N CYS A 98 3.83 -2.50 2.64
CA CYS A 98 2.61 -2.94 2.00
C CYS A 98 2.87 -3.74 0.73
N VAL A 99 1.95 -4.64 0.44
CA VAL A 99 1.89 -5.49 -0.73
C VAL A 99 0.57 -5.21 -1.42
N LEU A 100 0.63 -4.84 -2.70
CA LEU A 100 -0.51 -4.67 -3.58
C LEU A 100 -0.40 -5.70 -4.70
N VAL A 101 -1.39 -6.58 -4.79
CA VAL A 101 -1.48 -7.57 -5.87
C VAL A 101 -2.45 -7.03 -6.91
N VAL A 102 -1.97 -6.90 -8.13
CA VAL A 102 -2.76 -6.49 -9.30
C VAL A 102 -2.67 -7.64 -10.30
N ASP A 103 -3.76 -8.38 -10.44
CA ASP A 103 -3.82 -9.61 -11.22
C ASP A 103 -2.77 -10.64 -10.79
N ASP A 104 -1.70 -10.78 -11.57
CA ASP A 104 -0.59 -11.71 -11.33
C ASP A 104 0.72 -10.97 -10.97
N VAL A 105 0.66 -9.64 -10.76
CA VAL A 105 1.82 -8.81 -10.43
C VAL A 105 1.72 -8.34 -8.98
N LEU A 106 2.82 -8.51 -8.25
CA LEU A 106 2.95 -8.14 -6.85
C LEU A 106 3.82 -6.89 -6.73
N TYR A 107 3.24 -5.82 -6.19
CA TYR A 107 3.92 -4.56 -5.91
C TYR A 107 4.19 -4.46 -4.42
N VAL A 108 5.46 -4.33 -4.03
CA VAL A 108 5.88 -4.09 -2.64
C VAL A 108 6.31 -2.66 -2.48
N ALA A 109 5.77 -1.96 -1.49
CA ALA A 109 6.27 -0.66 -1.06
C ALA A 109 6.71 -0.72 0.41
N ASN A 110 7.92 -0.26 0.69
CA ASN A 110 8.47 -0.21 2.04
C ASN A 110 8.92 1.20 2.39
N LEU A 111 8.51 1.68 3.56
CA LEU A 111 8.92 2.93 4.19
C LEU A 111 9.45 2.62 5.59
N GLY A 112 10.72 2.94 5.85
CA GLY A 112 11.40 2.68 7.12
C GLY A 112 12.35 3.82 7.54
N TRP A 113 13.29 3.51 8.44
CA TRP A 113 14.24 4.42 9.13
C TRP A 113 14.87 5.55 8.29
N ARG A 114 15.03 5.37 6.98
CA ARG A 114 15.32 6.49 6.07
C ARG A 114 14.01 6.81 5.37
N ASN A 115 13.38 7.94 5.69
CA ASN A 115 12.07 8.47 5.21
C ASN A 115 11.93 8.50 3.67
N HIS A 116 12.08 7.36 3.03
CA HIS A 116 12.16 7.15 1.60
C HIS A 116 11.40 5.88 1.30
N VAL A 117 10.33 6.02 0.51
CA VAL A 117 9.53 4.90 0.05
C VAL A 117 10.32 4.19 -1.05
N ARG A 118 10.57 2.89 -0.87
CA ARG A 118 11.13 2.02 -1.91
C ARG A 118 10.01 1.17 -2.48
N THR A 119 9.84 1.19 -3.79
CA THR A 119 8.87 0.34 -4.49
C THR A 119 9.58 -0.71 -5.34
N ALA A 120 9.15 -1.95 -5.23
CA ALA A 120 9.52 -3.07 -6.09
C ALA A 120 8.24 -3.64 -6.71
N ALA A 121 8.34 -4.21 -7.90
CA ALA A 121 7.27 -4.98 -8.50
C ALA A 121 7.88 -6.27 -9.04
N ASP A 122 7.18 -7.36 -8.83
CA ASP A 122 7.59 -8.67 -9.30
C ASP A 122 6.38 -9.39 -9.90
N CYS A 123 6.58 -10.13 -10.97
CA CYS A 123 5.52 -10.87 -11.63
C CYS A 123 5.45 -12.27 -11.04
N CYS A 124 4.34 -12.60 -10.36
CA CYS A 124 4.09 -13.94 -9.85
C CYS A 124 3.69 -14.87 -10.99
N SER A 125 4.63 -15.17 -11.89
CA SER A 125 4.43 -16.20 -12.91
C SER A 125 4.50 -17.60 -12.29
N ASN A 126 3.42 -18.04 -11.65
CA ASN A 126 3.16 -19.47 -11.52
C ASN A 126 2.52 -19.92 -12.83
N ASN A 127 3.32 -20.48 -13.74
CA ASN A 127 2.80 -21.18 -14.91
C ASN A 127 2.74 -22.69 -14.60
N PRO A 128 1.62 -23.26 -14.12
CA PRO A 128 1.41 -24.70 -14.21
C PRO A 128 0.94 -25.01 -15.63
N ARG A 129 1.84 -24.95 -16.61
CA ARG A 129 1.62 -25.55 -17.93
C ARG A 129 2.72 -26.56 -18.21
N LEU A 130 2.64 -27.69 -17.52
CA LEU A 130 3.19 -29.01 -17.88
C LEU A 130 2.35 -30.03 -17.07
N GLY A 131 1.45 -30.84 -17.61
CA GLY A 131 1.12 -31.07 -19.00
C GLY A 131 -0.32 -31.55 -19.18
N GLU A 132 -0.90 -31.19 -20.32
CA GLU A 132 -1.70 -32.13 -21.10
C GLU A 132 -0.68 -32.89 -21.96
N ASP A 133 -0.48 -34.17 -21.68
CA ASP A 133 0.04 -35.15 -22.63
C ASP A 133 -0.92 -36.35 -22.55
N ASP A 134 -1.65 -36.55 -23.65
CA ASP A 134 -2.46 -37.70 -24.12
C ASP A 134 -3.55 -38.34 -23.23
#